data_AF-A0A3D4UPJ6-F1
#
_entry.id   AF-A0A3D4UPJ6-F1
#
_cell.length_a   1.000
_cell.length_b   1.000
_cell.length_c   1.000
_cell.angle_alpha   90.00
_cell.angle_beta   90.00
_cell.angle_gamma   90.00
#
_symmetry.space_group_name_H-M   'P 1'
#
loop_
_entity.id
_entity.type
_entity.pdbx_description
1 polymer ?
#
loop_
_entity_poly.entity_id
_entity_poly.type
_entity_poly.pdbx_seq_one_letter_code
_entity_poly.pdbx_strand_id
1 'polypeptide(L)'
;MSEQQRGLFAQIRTVIVVTLIAAMVWLLAESRMVRSRTIEAQVTLTSGQPTGEIEFVMRQTSGDAPVRSVTVEIEGSTAGLDRFARELQNRVELHLGREVPPRPGEYTLDLRSVLRGSPNLDVHGVTIKAITPAEIVIEVDELETRELALLPLLPPGVQTDGSPRIEPASVRLSAPSRLLADLKTQTATVTISAAQLAQLTPGRLETVPGGVVEIEGIAPTDWATSISPAQVDVLLTLKTVTQQLELDPLPVQVLIAPGEIGDWRVEIDDTDRDLVGVLIEGPVEGVEALRSKSTRPRAYVLLSFEDLERGVSAKPAQIMNLPPGCRVVSPERTVGLRISREPTTETSPAQPGEDSGP
;
A
#
# COMPACT_ATOMS: atom_id res chain seq x y z
N MET A 1 59.12 -22.62 -82.95
CA MET A 1 58.92 -22.63 -81.49
C MET A 1 59.92 -23.60 -80.90
N SER A 2 60.86 -23.09 -80.12
CA SER A 2 61.94 -23.89 -79.52
C SER A 2 61.38 -24.98 -78.60
N GLU A 3 62.05 -26.12 -78.49
CA GLU A 3 61.67 -27.18 -77.54
C GLU A 3 61.55 -26.64 -76.10
N GLN A 4 62.33 -25.61 -75.77
CA GLN A 4 62.20 -24.84 -74.53
C GLN A 4 60.81 -24.20 -74.34
N GLN A 5 60.19 -23.65 -75.38
CA GLN A 5 58.84 -23.08 -75.30
C GLN A 5 57.76 -24.15 -75.09
N ARG A 6 57.93 -25.36 -75.65
CA ARG A 6 56.99 -26.47 -75.41
C ARG A 6 57.08 -27.00 -73.97
N GLY A 7 58.29 -27.06 -73.40
CA GLY A 7 58.50 -27.43 -72.00
C GLY A 7 57.90 -26.42 -71.02
N LEU A 8 58.11 -25.12 -71.27
CA LEU A 8 57.53 -24.03 -70.46
C LEU A 8 55.99 -24.03 -70.50
N PHE A 9 55.40 -24.24 -71.67
CA PHE A 9 53.94 -24.29 -71.78
C PHE A 9 53.33 -25.49 -71.05
N ALA A 10 54.01 -26.65 -71.09
CA ALA A 10 53.60 -27.83 -70.32
C ALA A 10 53.68 -27.59 -68.81
N GLN A 11 54.73 -26.93 -68.33
CA GLN A 11 54.89 -26.60 -66.90
C GLN A 11 53.82 -25.62 -66.41
N ILE A 12 53.53 -24.55 -67.17
CA ILE A 12 52.48 -23.58 -66.79
C ILE A 12 51.11 -24.25 -66.72
N ARG A 13 50.79 -25.13 -67.68
CA ARG A 13 49.54 -25.88 -67.68
C ARG A 13 49.40 -26.76 -66.43
N THR A 14 50.48 -27.45 -66.05
CA THR A 14 50.48 -28.28 -64.83
C THR A 14 50.28 -27.43 -63.58
N VAL A 15 50.95 -26.28 -63.46
CA VAL A 15 50.78 -25.39 -62.31
C VAL A 15 49.34 -24.91 -62.20
N ILE A 16 48.74 -24.39 -63.28
CA ILE A 16 47.36 -23.90 -63.28
C ILE A 16 46.37 -25.02 -62.87
N VAL A 17 46.52 -26.21 -63.44
CA VAL A 17 45.64 -27.35 -63.13
C VAL A 17 45.78 -27.77 -61.66
N VAL A 18 47.01 -27.86 -61.15
CA VAL A 18 47.26 -28.23 -59.75
C VAL A 18 46.73 -27.14 -58.80
N THR A 19 46.92 -25.85 -59.10
CA THR A 19 46.38 -24.76 -58.29
C THR A 19 44.85 -24.76 -58.29
N LEU A 20 44.22 -25.01 -59.44
CA LEU A 20 42.77 -25.05 -59.55
C LEU A 20 42.18 -26.26 -58.81
N ILE A 21 42.81 -27.44 -58.90
CA ILE A 21 42.43 -28.62 -58.13
C ILE A 21 42.63 -28.38 -56.64
N ALA A 22 43.77 -27.81 -56.22
CA ALA A 22 44.04 -27.51 -54.81
C ALA A 22 43.04 -26.50 -54.25
N ALA A 23 42.70 -25.44 -55.01
CA ALA A 23 41.68 -24.47 -54.65
C ALA A 23 40.30 -25.15 -54.53
N MET A 24 39.95 -26.04 -55.46
CA MET A 24 38.68 -26.77 -55.43
C MET A 24 38.59 -27.73 -54.24
N VAL A 25 39.67 -28.45 -53.90
CA VAL A 25 39.74 -29.32 -52.72
C VAL A 25 39.65 -28.51 -51.44
N TRP A 26 40.32 -27.35 -51.38
CA TRP A 26 40.23 -26.45 -50.23
C TRP A 26 38.82 -25.90 -50.07
N LEU A 27 38.17 -25.48 -51.16
CA LEU A 27 36.79 -25.00 -51.16
C LEU A 27 35.80 -26.12 -50.78
N LEU A 28 36.07 -27.37 -51.20
CA LEU A 28 35.29 -28.53 -50.80
C LEU A 28 35.48 -28.86 -49.31
N ALA A 29 36.71 -28.80 -48.80
CA ALA A 29 37.02 -29.03 -47.39
C ALA A 29 36.39 -27.96 -46.49
N GLU A 30 36.45 -26.70 -46.89
CA GLU A 30 35.80 -25.57 -46.19
C GLU A 30 34.27 -25.71 -46.23
N SER A 31 33.70 -26.12 -47.36
CA SER A 31 32.25 -26.37 -47.49
C SER A 31 31.74 -27.53 -46.64
N ARG A 32 32.63 -28.44 -46.21
CA ARG A 32 32.31 -29.56 -45.33
C ARG A 32 32.61 -29.27 -43.86
N MET A 33 33.23 -28.14 -43.53
CA MET A 33 33.46 -27.74 -42.15
C MET A 33 32.18 -27.12 -41.58
N VAL A 34 31.18 -27.97 -41.43
CA VAL A 34 29.94 -27.63 -40.79
C VAL A 34 30.25 -27.46 -39.30
N ARG A 35 30.08 -26.24 -38.79
CA ARG A 35 30.28 -25.93 -37.37
C ARG A 35 28.93 -25.88 -36.68
N SER A 36 28.85 -26.50 -35.51
CA SER A 36 27.74 -26.30 -34.59
C SER A 36 28.06 -25.15 -33.63
N ARG A 37 27.04 -24.35 -33.30
CA ARG A 37 27.11 -23.30 -32.29
C ARG A 37 25.82 -23.31 -31.48
N THR A 38 25.97 -23.16 -30.18
CA THR A 38 24.84 -23.01 -29.26
C THR A 38 24.72 -21.54 -28.90
N ILE A 39 23.51 -20.99 -29.03
CA ILE A 39 23.18 -19.61 -28.68
C ILE A 39 22.04 -19.64 -27.66
N GLU A 40 22.20 -18.89 -26.58
CA GLU A 40 21.13 -18.65 -25.63
C GLU A 40 20.43 -17.33 -26.00
N ALA A 41 19.11 -17.37 -26.14
CA ALA A 41 18.31 -16.20 -26.50
C ALA A 41 17.14 -16.03 -25.53
N GLN A 42 16.81 -14.80 -25.19
CA GLN A 42 15.68 -14.48 -24.31
C GLN A 42 14.37 -14.45 -25.07
N VAL A 43 13.32 -15.08 -24.54
CA VAL A 43 11.99 -15.01 -25.16
C VAL A 43 11.30 -13.73 -24.71
N THR A 44 10.95 -12.87 -25.65
CA THR A 44 10.23 -11.62 -25.37
C THR A 44 8.88 -11.65 -26.08
N LEU A 45 7.81 -11.50 -25.30
CA LEU A 45 6.45 -11.39 -25.79
C LEU A 45 6.14 -9.90 -25.99
N THR A 46 5.82 -9.50 -27.22
CA THR A 46 5.42 -8.13 -27.52
C THR A 46 3.97 -8.11 -27.96
N SER A 47 3.08 -7.54 -27.14
CA SER A 47 1.73 -7.20 -27.59
C SER A 47 1.85 -6.16 -28.70
N GLY A 48 1.30 -6.47 -29.87
CA GLY A 48 1.31 -5.54 -31.00
C GLY A 48 0.52 -4.28 -30.67
N GLN A 49 0.77 -3.19 -31.41
CA GLN A 49 -0.08 -2.01 -31.29
C GLN A 49 -1.54 -2.40 -31.59
N PRO A 50 -2.52 -1.87 -30.83
CA PRO A 50 -3.93 -2.22 -30.97
C PRO A 50 -4.33 -2.00 -32.43
N THR A 51 -4.51 -3.11 -33.15
CA THR A 51 -4.89 -3.08 -34.56
C THR A 51 -6.41 -3.06 -34.62
N GLY A 52 -7.03 -2.06 -33.97
CA GLY A 52 -8.47 -1.96 -33.78
C GLY A 52 -8.86 -1.45 -32.39
N GLU A 53 -10.14 -1.63 -32.06
CA GLU A 53 -10.74 -1.25 -30.77
C GLU A 53 -10.46 -2.28 -29.65
N ILE A 54 -10.05 -3.50 -30.02
CA ILE A 54 -9.78 -4.60 -29.10
C ILE A 54 -8.28 -4.70 -28.82
N GLU A 55 -7.91 -4.59 -27.55
CA GLU A 55 -6.56 -4.82 -27.07
C GLU A 55 -6.40 -6.27 -26.60
N PHE A 56 -5.25 -6.87 -26.87
CA PHE A 56 -4.97 -8.26 -26.49
C PHE A 56 -3.68 -8.32 -25.68
N VAL A 57 -3.70 -9.18 -24.68
CA VAL A 57 -2.56 -9.45 -23.80
C VAL A 57 -2.18 -10.91 -23.91
N MET A 58 -0.90 -11.20 -23.72
CA MET A 58 -0.41 -12.57 -23.74
C MET A 58 0.56 -12.84 -22.61
N ARG A 59 0.53 -14.08 -22.13
CA ARG A 59 1.48 -14.59 -21.15
C ARG A 59 1.92 -15.99 -21.52
N GLN A 60 3.07 -16.38 -21.00
CA GLN A 60 3.52 -17.74 -21.10
C GLN A 60 2.99 -18.59 -19.94
N THR A 61 2.39 -19.74 -20.25
CA THR A 61 1.81 -20.69 -19.27
C THR A 61 2.58 -22.02 -19.27
N SER A 62 3.82 -22.03 -19.75
CA SER A 62 4.63 -23.26 -19.88
C SER A 62 5.16 -23.72 -18.51
N GLY A 63 4.47 -24.67 -17.86
CA GLY A 63 4.92 -25.27 -16.60
C GLY A 63 4.90 -24.31 -15.39
N ASP A 64 5.66 -24.65 -14.34
CA ASP A 64 5.67 -23.91 -13.07
C ASP A 64 6.35 -22.53 -13.15
N ALA A 65 7.16 -22.27 -14.19
CA ALA A 65 7.88 -21.02 -14.36
C ALA A 65 7.96 -20.61 -15.85
N PRO A 66 7.79 -19.31 -16.18
CA PRO A 66 7.89 -18.84 -17.54
C PRO A 66 9.31 -19.07 -18.10
N VAL A 67 9.39 -19.56 -19.34
CA VAL A 67 10.66 -19.81 -20.02
C VAL A 67 11.25 -18.47 -20.43
N ARG A 68 12.25 -18.01 -19.69
CA ARG A 68 12.92 -16.73 -19.95
C ARG A 68 13.97 -16.83 -21.04
N SER A 69 14.61 -17.98 -21.21
CA SER A 69 15.62 -18.21 -22.23
C SER A 69 15.43 -19.54 -22.95
N VAL A 70 15.81 -19.55 -24.22
CA VAL A 70 15.80 -20.71 -25.10
C VAL A 70 17.20 -20.94 -25.63
N THR A 71 17.62 -22.20 -25.66
CA THR A 71 18.90 -22.61 -26.21
C THR A 71 18.69 -23.08 -27.63
N VAL A 72 19.33 -22.43 -28.59
CA VAL A 72 19.25 -22.74 -30.02
C VAL A 72 20.58 -23.35 -30.47
N GLU A 73 20.56 -24.62 -30.86
CA GLU A 73 21.70 -25.28 -31.52
C GLU A 73 21.54 -25.09 -33.03
N ILE A 74 22.48 -24.36 -33.62
CA ILE A 74 22.53 -24.07 -35.05
C ILE A 74 23.78 -24.68 -35.67
N GLU A 75 23.66 -24.99 -36.96
CA GLU A 75 24.68 -25.68 -37.73
C GLU A 75 24.80 -25.02 -39.11
N GLY A 76 26.01 -24.62 -39.53
CA GLY A 76 26.18 -23.91 -40.80
C GLY A 76 27.58 -23.38 -41.09
N SER A 77 27.67 -22.53 -42.12
CA SER A 77 28.91 -21.81 -42.45
C SER A 77 29.23 -20.77 -41.38
N THR A 78 30.51 -20.53 -41.05
CA THR A 78 30.93 -19.56 -40.03
C THR A 78 30.32 -18.17 -40.25
N ALA A 79 30.31 -17.69 -41.51
CA ALA A 79 29.71 -16.40 -41.86
C ALA A 79 28.19 -16.36 -41.65
N GLY A 80 27.50 -17.47 -41.95
CA GLY A 80 26.07 -17.63 -41.70
C GLY A 80 25.76 -17.66 -40.20
N LEU A 81 26.52 -18.41 -39.41
CA LEU A 81 26.37 -18.50 -37.96
C LEU A 81 26.55 -17.11 -37.29
N ASP A 82 27.56 -16.35 -37.71
CA ASP A 82 27.80 -15.01 -37.16
C ASP A 82 26.75 -13.99 -37.59
N ARG A 83 26.20 -14.11 -38.80
CA ARG A 83 25.05 -13.28 -39.23
C ARG A 83 23.80 -13.65 -38.43
N PHE A 84 23.48 -14.93 -38.32
CA PHE A 84 22.33 -15.41 -37.54
C PHE A 84 22.41 -14.96 -36.07
N ALA A 85 23.57 -15.09 -35.43
CA ALA A 85 23.78 -14.61 -34.07
C ALA A 85 23.55 -13.09 -33.92
N ARG A 86 23.98 -12.31 -34.91
CA ARG A 86 23.78 -10.84 -34.92
C ARG A 86 22.33 -10.44 -35.17
N GLU A 87 21.62 -11.11 -36.06
CA GLU A 87 20.19 -10.83 -36.33
C GLU A 87 19.30 -11.26 -35.15
N LEU A 88 19.62 -12.40 -34.52
CA LEU A 88 18.90 -12.86 -33.34
C LEU A 88 19.08 -11.90 -32.15
N GLN A 89 20.21 -11.20 -32.05
CA GLN A 89 20.51 -10.27 -30.93
C GLN A 89 20.27 -10.89 -29.53
N ASN A 90 20.45 -12.21 -29.41
CA ASN A 90 20.10 -12.99 -28.21
C ASN A 90 18.65 -12.80 -27.72
N ARG A 91 17.70 -12.52 -28.63
CA ARG A 91 16.27 -12.40 -28.33
C ARG A 91 15.42 -13.12 -29.38
N VAL A 92 14.37 -13.79 -28.90
CA VAL A 92 13.30 -14.34 -29.73
C VAL A 92 12.07 -13.50 -29.46
N GLU A 93 11.73 -12.63 -30.41
CA GLU A 93 10.56 -11.77 -30.30
C GLU A 93 9.35 -12.48 -30.91
N LEU A 94 8.31 -12.63 -30.10
CA LEU A 94 7.04 -13.19 -30.52
C LEU A 94 6.03 -12.05 -30.56
N HIS A 95 5.47 -11.80 -31.74
CA HIS A 95 4.49 -10.74 -31.96
C HIS A 95 3.11 -11.34 -32.12
N LEU A 96 2.16 -10.72 -31.44
CA LEU A 96 0.75 -10.99 -31.68
C LEU A 96 0.35 -10.56 -33.10
N GLY A 97 -0.39 -11.41 -33.80
CA GLY A 97 -0.81 -11.20 -35.19
C GLY A 97 0.13 -11.80 -36.23
N ARG A 98 1.39 -12.14 -35.87
CA ARG A 98 2.39 -12.68 -36.78
C ARG A 98 2.79 -14.10 -36.41
N GLU A 99 3.54 -14.25 -35.32
CA GLU A 99 3.91 -15.58 -34.80
C GLU A 99 2.79 -16.15 -33.92
N VAL A 100 2.07 -15.29 -33.19
CA VAL A 100 1.00 -15.69 -32.28
C VAL A 100 -0.36 -15.25 -32.85
N PRO A 101 -1.37 -16.13 -32.98
CA PRO A 101 -2.69 -15.73 -33.47
C PRO A 101 -3.34 -14.64 -32.59
N PRO A 102 -3.95 -13.59 -33.18
CA PRO A 102 -4.59 -12.50 -32.43
C PRO A 102 -6.03 -12.88 -32.05
N ARG A 103 -6.20 -14.02 -31.40
CA ARG A 103 -7.51 -14.52 -30.95
C ARG A 103 -7.36 -15.10 -29.54
N PRO A 104 -8.34 -14.92 -28.64
CA PRO A 104 -8.27 -15.51 -27.30
C PRO A 104 -8.13 -17.03 -27.37
N GLY A 105 -7.24 -17.59 -26.56
CA GLY A 105 -6.96 -19.02 -26.57
C GLY A 105 -5.57 -19.38 -26.06
N GLU A 106 -5.35 -20.67 -25.87
CA GLU A 106 -4.03 -21.23 -25.61
C GLU A 106 -3.43 -21.75 -26.91
N TYR A 107 -2.16 -21.42 -27.13
CA TYR A 107 -1.42 -21.78 -28.33
C TYR A 107 -0.09 -22.41 -27.95
N THR A 108 0.13 -23.63 -28.45
CA THR A 108 1.44 -24.27 -28.43
C THR A 108 2.21 -23.82 -29.67
N LEU A 109 3.31 -23.10 -29.45
CA LEU A 109 4.18 -22.63 -30.52
C LEU A 109 5.44 -23.48 -30.59
N ASP A 110 5.68 -24.07 -31.76
CA ASP A 110 6.97 -24.67 -32.10
C ASP A 110 7.96 -23.56 -32.44
N LEU A 111 8.92 -23.33 -31.54
CA LEU A 111 9.92 -22.27 -31.66
C LEU A 111 10.81 -22.47 -32.89
N ARG A 112 10.99 -23.70 -33.37
CA ARG A 112 11.75 -23.96 -34.60
C ARG A 112 11.00 -23.42 -35.81
N SER A 113 9.71 -23.68 -35.87
CA SER A 113 8.86 -23.18 -36.94
C SER A 113 8.76 -21.66 -36.91
N VAL A 114 8.65 -21.08 -35.71
CA VAL A 114 8.66 -19.62 -35.51
C VAL A 114 9.96 -18.98 -36.00
N LEU A 115 11.13 -19.47 -35.56
CA LEU A 115 12.41 -18.90 -35.97
C LEU A 115 12.67 -19.04 -37.47
N ARG A 116 12.20 -20.12 -38.11
CA ARG A 116 12.28 -20.30 -39.57
C ARG A 116 11.34 -19.39 -40.34
N GLY A 117 10.19 -19.07 -39.75
CA GLY A 117 9.19 -18.18 -40.35
C GLY A 117 9.51 -16.69 -40.19
N SER A 118 10.44 -16.33 -39.32
CA SER A 118 10.83 -14.93 -39.08
C SER A 118 11.66 -14.38 -40.25
N PRO A 119 11.19 -13.32 -40.94
CA PRO A 119 11.91 -12.69 -42.04
C PRO A 119 13.27 -12.10 -41.67
N ASN A 120 13.49 -11.80 -40.39
CA ASN A 120 14.78 -11.30 -39.90
C ASN A 120 15.81 -12.43 -39.78
N LEU A 121 15.39 -13.69 -39.80
CA LEU A 121 16.23 -14.87 -39.58
C LEU A 121 16.38 -15.77 -40.81
N ASP A 122 15.93 -15.31 -41.99
CA ASP A 122 16.16 -16.00 -43.27
C ASP A 122 17.63 -15.84 -43.72
N VAL A 123 18.53 -16.45 -42.95
CA VAL A 123 19.97 -16.48 -43.22
C VAL A 123 20.31 -17.76 -43.98
N HIS A 124 20.62 -17.62 -45.27
CA HIS A 124 21.05 -18.75 -46.09
C HIS A 124 22.27 -19.47 -45.50
N GLY A 125 22.27 -20.80 -45.53
CA GLY A 125 23.39 -21.63 -45.10
C GLY A 125 23.50 -21.87 -43.59
N VAL A 126 22.41 -21.63 -42.84
CA VAL A 126 22.25 -22.02 -41.43
C VAL A 126 21.06 -22.95 -41.27
N THR A 127 21.25 -24.05 -40.56
CA THR A 127 20.21 -25.02 -40.19
C THR A 127 20.06 -25.03 -38.68
N ILE A 128 18.82 -24.89 -38.19
CA ILE A 128 18.51 -25.06 -36.76
C ILE A 128 18.42 -26.57 -36.46
N LYS A 129 19.40 -27.08 -35.70
CA LYS A 129 19.54 -28.50 -35.35
C LYS A 129 18.71 -28.91 -34.14
N ALA A 130 18.63 -28.06 -33.12
CA ALA A 130 17.83 -28.28 -31.91
C ALA A 130 17.43 -26.94 -31.27
N ILE A 131 16.30 -26.92 -30.57
CA ILE A 131 15.90 -25.83 -29.68
C ILE A 131 15.43 -26.45 -28.38
N THR A 132 15.80 -25.86 -27.26
CA THR A 132 15.37 -26.31 -25.93
C THR A 132 14.89 -25.11 -25.10
N PRO A 133 13.62 -25.11 -24.65
CA PRO A 133 12.54 -26.03 -25.00
C PRO A 133 12.15 -25.93 -26.49
N ALA A 134 11.64 -27.02 -27.08
CA ALA A 134 11.21 -27.01 -28.49
C ALA A 134 9.88 -26.27 -28.69
N GLU A 135 9.01 -26.34 -27.69
CA GLU A 135 7.69 -25.74 -27.71
C GLU A 135 7.49 -24.86 -26.48
N ILE A 136 6.67 -23.82 -26.63
CA ILE A 136 6.15 -23.02 -25.53
C ILE A 136 4.65 -22.88 -25.66
N VAL A 137 3.96 -22.85 -24.53
CA VAL A 137 2.53 -22.58 -24.44
C VAL A 137 2.32 -21.12 -24.07
N ILE A 138 1.62 -20.40 -24.94
CA ILE A 138 1.22 -19.01 -24.76
C ILE A 138 -0.29 -18.96 -24.60
N GLU A 139 -0.75 -18.24 -23.59
CA GLU A 139 -2.14 -17.87 -23.42
C GLU A 139 -2.32 -16.43 -23.94
N VAL A 140 -3.32 -16.25 -24.80
CA VAL A 140 -3.77 -14.96 -25.31
C VAL A 140 -5.16 -14.70 -24.77
N ASP A 141 -5.39 -13.51 -24.24
CA ASP A 141 -6.70 -13.04 -23.81
C ASP A 141 -6.96 -11.62 -24.30
N GLU A 142 -8.23 -11.28 -24.40
CA GLU A 142 -8.71 -9.93 -24.68
C GLU A 142 -8.58 -9.09 -23.40
N LEU A 143 -8.02 -7.89 -23.53
CA LEU A 143 -7.97 -6.92 -22.44
C LEU A 143 -9.24 -6.08 -22.47
N GLU A 144 -10.10 -6.29 -21.48
CA GLU A 144 -11.34 -5.54 -21.34
C GLU A 144 -11.14 -4.47 -20.26
N THR A 145 -11.76 -3.29 -20.46
CA THR A 145 -11.78 -2.22 -19.45
C THR A 145 -13.20 -2.01 -18.95
N ARG A 146 -13.40 -2.13 -17.64
CA ARG A 146 -14.68 -1.86 -16.96
C ARG A 146 -14.56 -0.69 -16.01
N GLU A 147 -15.60 0.12 -15.97
CA GLU A 147 -15.75 1.18 -14.97
C GLU A 147 -16.50 0.62 -13.76
N LEU A 148 -15.90 0.72 -12.57
CA LEU A 148 -16.48 0.24 -11.32
C LEU A 148 -16.80 1.41 -10.41
N ALA A 149 -17.97 1.39 -9.80
CA ALA A 149 -18.36 2.37 -8.80
C ALA A 149 -17.62 2.11 -7.47
N LEU A 150 -17.21 3.17 -6.77
CA LEU A 150 -16.48 3.04 -5.53
C LEU A 150 -17.40 3.09 -4.31
N LEU A 151 -17.16 2.20 -3.35
CA LEU A 151 -17.83 2.17 -2.05
C LEU A 151 -16.81 2.29 -0.92
N PRO A 152 -17.04 3.15 0.08
CA PRO A 152 -16.12 3.33 1.20
C PRO A 152 -16.25 2.14 2.16
N LEU A 153 -15.13 1.51 2.51
CA LEU A 153 -15.07 0.50 3.56
C LEU A 153 -14.44 1.10 4.81
N LEU A 154 -15.28 1.37 5.81
CA LEU A 154 -14.86 1.95 7.09
C LEU A 154 -14.51 0.84 8.10
N PRO A 155 -13.52 1.08 8.99
CA PRO A 155 -13.25 0.18 10.11
C PRO A 155 -14.47 -0.01 11.02
N PRO A 156 -14.62 -1.17 11.67
CA PRO A 156 -15.74 -1.43 12.56
C PRO A 156 -15.78 -0.42 13.72
N GLY A 157 -16.98 0.04 14.09
CA GLY A 157 -17.21 1.00 15.17
C GLY A 157 -17.14 2.48 14.76
N VAL A 158 -16.64 2.78 13.56
CA VAL A 158 -16.66 4.14 13.01
C VAL A 158 -18.07 4.47 12.52
N GLN A 159 -18.64 5.58 12.99
CA GLN A 159 -19.87 6.14 12.47
C GLN A 159 -19.57 7.44 11.73
N THR A 160 -20.21 7.66 10.60
CA THR A 160 -20.14 8.92 9.86
C THR A 160 -21.43 9.72 10.01
N ASP A 161 -21.31 11.04 9.98
CA ASP A 161 -22.44 11.94 9.84
C ASP A 161 -22.67 12.19 8.35
N GLY A 162 -23.70 11.52 7.81
CA GLY A 162 -23.97 11.46 6.37
C GLY A 162 -23.21 10.34 5.63
N SER A 163 -23.45 10.28 4.32
CA SER A 163 -22.80 9.32 3.42
C SER A 163 -21.43 9.84 2.98
N PRO A 164 -20.34 9.07 3.14
CA PRO A 164 -19.04 9.44 2.61
C PRO A 164 -19.08 9.62 1.09
N ARG A 165 -18.27 10.54 0.58
CA ARG A 165 -18.11 10.80 -0.85
C ARG A 165 -16.70 10.44 -1.28
N ILE A 166 -16.54 9.86 -2.46
CA ILE A 166 -15.24 9.43 -2.98
C ILE A 166 -14.95 10.21 -4.25
N GLU A 167 -13.72 10.72 -4.36
CA GLU A 167 -13.25 11.49 -5.50
C GLU A 167 -11.97 10.84 -6.07
N PRO A 168 -12.00 10.34 -7.33
CA PRO A 168 -13.17 10.15 -8.20
C PRO A 168 -14.16 9.10 -7.68
N ALA A 169 -15.42 9.16 -8.15
CA ALA A 169 -16.48 8.22 -7.74
C ALA A 169 -16.41 6.84 -8.42
N SER A 170 -15.60 6.72 -9.46
CA SER A 170 -15.40 5.50 -10.23
C SER A 170 -13.92 5.29 -10.57
N VAL A 171 -13.57 4.04 -10.84
CA VAL A 171 -12.24 3.61 -11.29
C VAL A 171 -12.36 2.78 -12.55
N ARG A 172 -11.32 2.83 -13.37
CA ARG A 172 -11.18 1.94 -14.53
C ARG A 172 -10.34 0.73 -14.14
N LEU A 173 -10.93 -0.44 -14.27
CA LEU A 173 -10.26 -1.74 -14.15
C LEU A 173 -10.01 -2.27 -15.57
N SER A 174 -8.75 -2.44 -15.94
CA SER A 174 -8.37 -3.13 -17.18
C SER A 174 -7.75 -4.47 -16.83
N ALA A 175 -8.35 -5.56 -17.30
CA ALA A 175 -7.90 -6.92 -17.00
C ALA A 175 -8.30 -7.89 -18.13
N PRO A 176 -7.66 -9.07 -18.20
CA PRO A 176 -8.06 -10.15 -19.10
C PRO A 176 -9.55 -10.49 -19.00
N SER A 177 -10.22 -10.68 -20.13
CA SER A 177 -11.67 -10.90 -20.24
C SER A 177 -12.13 -12.09 -19.41
N ARG A 178 -11.31 -13.15 -19.32
CA ARG A 178 -11.60 -14.32 -18.48
C ARG A 178 -11.65 -13.97 -16.99
N LEU A 179 -10.73 -13.13 -16.51
CA LEU A 179 -10.73 -12.69 -15.12
C LEU A 179 -11.95 -11.79 -14.84
N LEU A 180 -12.31 -10.92 -15.79
CA LEU A 180 -13.50 -10.08 -15.64
C LEU A 180 -14.82 -10.85 -15.76
N ALA A 181 -14.84 -11.99 -16.45
CA ALA A 181 -16.03 -12.84 -16.54
C ALA A 181 -16.40 -13.47 -15.19
N ASP A 182 -15.41 -13.74 -14.34
CA ASP A 182 -15.62 -14.29 -13.00
C ASP A 182 -16.03 -13.22 -11.96
N LEU A 183 -15.84 -11.94 -12.29
CA LEU A 183 -16.18 -10.82 -11.41
C LEU A 183 -17.70 -10.63 -11.33
N LYS A 184 -18.29 -11.01 -10.19
CA LYS A 184 -19.73 -10.87 -9.91
C LYS A 184 -20.14 -9.47 -9.44
N THR A 185 -19.18 -8.65 -9.03
CA THR A 185 -19.41 -7.34 -8.45
C THR A 185 -19.20 -6.25 -9.51
N GLN A 186 -19.96 -5.16 -9.39
CA GLN A 186 -19.79 -3.94 -10.21
C GLN A 186 -19.22 -2.79 -9.38
N THR A 187 -18.72 -3.11 -8.20
CA THR A 187 -18.28 -2.14 -7.20
C THR A 187 -16.90 -2.50 -6.70
N ALA A 188 -16.05 -1.49 -6.57
CA ALA A 188 -14.76 -1.58 -5.90
C ALA A 188 -14.87 -0.95 -4.50
N THR A 189 -14.15 -1.49 -3.52
CA THR A 189 -14.12 -0.96 -2.16
C THR A 189 -12.90 -0.09 -1.94
N VAL A 190 -13.07 1.03 -1.23
CA VAL A 190 -11.96 1.89 -0.83
C VAL A 190 -11.70 1.68 0.65
N THR A 191 -10.57 1.07 0.96
CA THR A 191 -10.19 0.74 2.34
C THR A 191 -9.48 1.94 2.97
N ILE A 192 -10.00 2.40 4.11
CA ILE A 192 -9.43 3.49 4.89
C ILE A 192 -8.87 2.94 6.21
N SER A 193 -7.62 3.26 6.52
CA SER A 193 -6.98 2.78 7.74
C SER A 193 -7.48 3.50 9.00
N ALA A 194 -7.53 2.80 10.13
CA ALA A 194 -7.87 3.39 11.42
C ALA A 194 -6.90 4.53 11.82
N ALA A 195 -5.62 4.43 11.41
CA ALA A 195 -4.62 5.44 11.66
C ALA A 195 -4.91 6.77 10.92
N GLN A 196 -5.41 6.70 9.69
CA GLN A 196 -5.85 7.89 8.95
C GLN A 196 -7.06 8.55 9.62
N LEU A 197 -8.03 7.74 10.06
CA LEU A 197 -9.24 8.26 10.72
C LEU A 197 -8.96 8.89 12.08
N ALA A 198 -7.99 8.37 12.84
CA ALA A 198 -7.60 8.92 14.15
C ALA A 198 -7.00 10.34 14.07
N GLN A 199 -6.57 10.78 12.89
CA GLN A 199 -6.05 12.13 12.67
C GLN A 199 -7.17 13.15 12.37
N LEU A 200 -8.38 12.68 12.11
CA LEU A 200 -9.50 13.54 11.74
C LEU A 200 -10.19 14.13 12.96
N THR A 201 -10.73 15.34 12.80
CA THR A 201 -11.53 15.97 13.86
C THR A 201 -13.00 15.57 13.76
N PRO A 202 -13.60 14.95 14.79
CA PRO A 202 -15.03 14.59 14.78
C PRO A 202 -15.95 15.80 14.56
N GLY A 203 -17.04 15.60 13.83
CA GLY A 203 -18.04 16.63 13.51
C GLY A 203 -17.63 17.62 12.41
N ARG A 204 -16.44 17.46 11.82
CA ARG A 204 -15.97 18.27 10.69
C ARG A 204 -15.88 17.43 9.42
N LEU A 205 -16.30 18.01 8.30
CA LEU A 205 -16.07 17.43 6.98
C LEU A 205 -14.58 17.51 6.66
N GLU A 206 -13.92 16.37 6.53
CA GLU A 206 -12.51 16.27 6.22
C GLU A 206 -12.26 15.28 5.08
N THR A 207 -11.19 15.53 4.33
CA THR A 207 -10.74 14.66 3.24
C THR A 207 -9.67 13.71 3.76
N VAL A 208 -9.89 12.42 3.56
CA VAL A 208 -8.91 11.37 3.80
C VAL A 208 -8.21 11.04 2.50
N PRO A 209 -6.94 11.45 2.31
CA PRO A 209 -6.24 11.20 1.07
C PRO A 209 -5.72 9.76 0.99
N GLY A 210 -5.64 9.25 -0.24
CA GLY A 210 -4.92 8.00 -0.52
C GLY A 210 -5.59 6.73 0.00
N GLY A 211 -6.93 6.67 -0.03
CA GLY A 211 -7.67 5.43 0.18
C GLY A 211 -7.32 4.41 -0.91
N VAL A 212 -6.98 3.18 -0.51
CA VAL A 212 -6.56 2.13 -1.45
C VAL A 212 -7.78 1.46 -2.06
N VAL A 213 -7.80 1.35 -3.38
CA VAL A 213 -8.87 0.69 -4.12
C VAL A 213 -8.63 -0.82 -4.15
N GLU A 214 -9.60 -1.58 -3.65
CA GLU A 214 -9.60 -3.04 -3.61
C GLU A 214 -10.83 -3.58 -4.34
N ILE A 215 -10.65 -4.70 -5.04
CA ILE A 215 -11.71 -5.33 -5.84
C ILE A 215 -11.78 -6.80 -5.43
N GLU A 216 -12.92 -7.24 -4.94
CA GLU A 216 -13.09 -8.62 -4.50
C GLU A 216 -12.88 -9.59 -5.67
N GLY A 217 -11.97 -10.55 -5.49
CA GLY A 217 -11.66 -11.56 -6.50
C GLY A 217 -10.57 -11.17 -7.51
N ILE A 218 -10.06 -9.93 -7.48
CA ILE A 218 -8.98 -9.48 -8.35
C ILE A 218 -7.86 -8.87 -7.52
N ALA A 219 -6.69 -9.49 -7.55
CA ALA A 219 -5.51 -8.96 -6.91
C ALA A 219 -4.81 -7.95 -7.84
N PRO A 220 -4.21 -6.86 -7.31
CA PRO A 220 -3.38 -5.96 -8.11
C PRO A 220 -2.17 -6.64 -8.76
N THR A 221 -1.79 -7.83 -8.27
CA THR A 221 -0.70 -8.65 -8.80
C THR A 221 -1.15 -9.62 -9.90
N ASP A 222 -2.43 -9.66 -10.23
CA ASP A 222 -2.94 -10.49 -11.31
C ASP A 222 -2.36 -10.04 -12.66
N TRP A 223 -2.17 -11.02 -13.53
CA TRP A 223 -1.48 -10.80 -14.80
C TRP A 223 -2.27 -9.85 -15.70
N ALA A 224 -1.56 -8.89 -16.29
CA ALA A 224 -2.14 -7.86 -17.17
C ALA A 224 -3.32 -7.08 -16.55
N THR A 225 -3.41 -7.04 -15.22
CA THR A 225 -4.41 -6.26 -14.49
C THR A 225 -3.86 -4.88 -14.14
N SER A 226 -4.68 -3.84 -14.33
CA SER A 226 -4.38 -2.49 -13.88
C SER A 226 -5.63 -1.77 -13.38
N ILE A 227 -5.46 -0.98 -12.32
CA ILE A 227 -6.53 -0.19 -11.70
C ILE A 227 -6.11 1.28 -11.77
N SER A 228 -6.94 2.12 -12.38
CA SER A 228 -6.67 3.54 -12.56
C SER A 228 -7.86 4.41 -12.16
N PRO A 229 -7.71 5.30 -11.16
CA PRO A 229 -6.58 5.40 -10.22
C PRO A 229 -6.59 4.26 -9.19
N ALA A 230 -5.40 3.88 -8.68
CA ALA A 230 -5.26 2.87 -7.62
C ALA A 230 -5.52 3.44 -6.20
N GLN A 231 -5.49 4.76 -6.07
CA GLN A 231 -5.74 5.49 -4.83
C GLN A 231 -6.71 6.63 -5.10
N VAL A 232 -7.61 6.88 -4.15
CA VAL A 232 -8.65 7.92 -4.25
C VAL A 232 -8.82 8.65 -2.93
N ASP A 233 -9.41 9.83 -2.99
CA ASP A 233 -9.66 10.63 -1.80
C ASP A 233 -11.08 10.40 -1.30
N VAL A 234 -11.26 10.30 0.02
CA VAL A 234 -12.57 10.08 0.63
C VAL A 234 -12.94 11.24 1.53
N LEU A 235 -14.02 11.95 1.19
CA LEU A 235 -14.58 13.04 1.97
C LEU A 235 -15.64 12.47 2.92
N LEU A 236 -15.44 12.64 4.22
CA LEU A 236 -16.38 12.16 5.23
C LEU A 236 -16.41 13.07 6.45
N THR A 237 -17.52 13.02 7.17
CA THR A 237 -17.65 13.66 8.48
C THR A 237 -17.74 12.55 9.52
N LEU A 238 -16.82 12.50 10.47
CA LEU A 238 -16.91 11.51 11.56
C LEU A 238 -18.00 11.94 12.54
N LYS A 239 -18.92 11.02 12.86
CA LYS A 239 -19.92 11.25 13.89
C LYS A 239 -19.27 11.10 15.25
N THR A 240 -19.37 12.13 16.08
CA THR A 240 -18.92 12.06 17.48
C THR A 240 -19.74 11.01 18.21
N VAL A 241 -19.12 9.87 18.52
CA VAL A 241 -19.73 8.87 19.39
C VAL A 241 -19.48 9.31 20.83
N THR A 242 -20.51 9.88 21.45
CA THR A 242 -20.48 10.16 22.88
C THR A 242 -20.94 8.94 23.67
N GLN A 243 -20.25 8.65 24.76
CA GLN A 243 -20.65 7.66 25.74
C GLN A 243 -20.91 8.36 27.07
N GLN A 244 -21.91 7.86 27.80
CA GLN A 244 -22.17 8.28 29.16
C GLN A 244 -21.57 7.29 30.15
N LEU A 245 -20.94 7.82 31.20
CA LEU A 245 -20.40 7.05 32.31
C LEU A 245 -20.78 7.73 33.62
N GLU A 246 -21.36 6.95 34.52
CA GLU A 246 -21.51 7.35 35.92
C GLU A 246 -20.18 7.08 36.64
N LEU A 247 -19.61 8.11 37.24
CA LEU A 247 -18.34 7.99 37.95
C LEU A 247 -18.52 7.34 39.33
N ASP A 248 -17.46 6.67 39.77
CA ASP A 248 -17.26 6.32 41.17
C ASP A 248 -17.34 7.58 42.07
N PRO A 249 -17.70 7.42 43.36
CA PRO A 249 -17.77 8.53 44.31
C PRO A 249 -16.51 9.41 44.29
N LEU A 250 -16.68 10.71 44.08
CA LEU A 250 -15.58 11.67 43.97
C LEU A 250 -15.37 12.41 45.29
N PRO A 251 -14.17 12.35 45.89
CA PRO A 251 -13.90 13.10 47.10
C PRO A 251 -13.93 14.60 46.81
N VAL A 252 -14.61 15.35 47.67
CA VAL A 252 -14.71 16.82 47.58
C VAL A 252 -13.54 17.46 48.32
N GLN A 253 -12.85 18.40 47.65
CA GLN A 253 -11.76 19.18 48.22
C GLN A 253 -12.15 20.66 48.26
N VAL A 254 -11.93 21.32 49.39
CA VAL A 254 -12.11 22.77 49.50
C VAL A 254 -10.84 23.46 49.05
N LEU A 255 -10.96 24.40 48.11
CA LEU A 255 -9.88 25.30 47.71
C LEU A 255 -10.11 26.67 48.34
N ILE A 256 -9.15 27.08 49.15
CA ILE A 256 -9.14 28.37 49.85
C ILE A 256 -7.96 29.18 49.32
N ALA A 257 -8.15 30.49 49.18
CA ALA A 257 -7.06 31.38 48.78
C ALA A 257 -5.91 31.31 49.81
N PRO A 258 -4.62 31.28 49.39
CA PRO A 258 -3.51 31.08 50.31
C PRO A 258 -3.43 32.03 51.50
N GLY A 259 -3.88 33.28 51.35
CA GLY A 259 -3.88 34.28 52.42
C GLY A 259 -4.90 34.02 53.53
N GLU A 260 -5.92 33.20 53.27
CA GLU A 260 -6.99 32.86 54.22
C GLU A 260 -6.73 31.52 54.94
N ILE A 261 -5.67 30.81 54.54
CA ILE A 261 -5.31 29.52 55.13
C ILE A 261 -4.81 29.77 56.56
N GLY A 262 -5.57 29.30 57.55
CA GLY A 262 -5.25 29.41 58.98
C GLY A 262 -6.20 30.32 59.76
N ASP A 263 -6.90 31.23 59.10
CA ASP A 263 -7.91 32.09 59.75
C ASP A 263 -9.29 31.41 59.81
N TRP A 264 -9.53 30.44 58.95
CA TRP A 264 -10.82 29.78 58.76
C TRP A 264 -10.71 28.27 58.88
N ARG A 265 -11.64 27.68 59.63
CA ARG A 265 -11.92 26.25 59.67
C ARG A 265 -13.17 25.97 58.84
N VAL A 266 -12.98 25.22 57.77
CA VAL A 266 -14.05 24.78 56.87
C VAL A 266 -14.25 23.27 57.02
N GLU A 267 -15.45 22.87 57.42
CA GLU A 267 -15.87 21.48 57.50
C GLU A 267 -16.91 21.19 56.41
N ILE A 268 -16.74 20.07 55.70
CA ILE A 268 -17.73 19.57 54.73
C ILE A 268 -18.70 18.66 55.48
N ASP A 269 -20.00 18.82 55.24
CA ASP A 269 -21.03 17.95 55.83
C ASP A 269 -20.78 16.47 55.48
N ASP A 270 -21.01 15.57 56.43
CA ASP A 270 -20.66 14.14 56.28
C ASP A 270 -21.32 13.47 55.06
N THR A 271 -22.52 13.92 54.68
CA THR A 271 -23.26 13.40 53.52
C THR A 271 -22.68 13.84 52.18
N ASP A 272 -21.92 14.94 52.17
CA ASP A 272 -21.45 15.63 50.95
C ASP A 272 -19.92 15.53 50.79
N ARG A 273 -19.26 14.73 51.63
CA ARG A 273 -17.82 14.46 51.51
C ARG A 273 -17.44 13.79 50.20
N ASP A 274 -18.31 12.93 49.69
CA ASP A 274 -18.15 12.22 48.43
C ASP A 274 -19.32 12.54 47.50
N LEU A 275 -19.01 13.05 46.31
CA LEU A 275 -20.00 13.34 45.29
C LEU A 275 -20.34 12.06 44.52
N VAL A 276 -21.57 11.59 44.66
CA VAL A 276 -22.09 10.37 44.01
C VAL A 276 -23.00 10.69 42.83
N GLY A 277 -23.11 9.75 41.88
CA GLY A 277 -24.03 9.89 40.73
C GLY A 277 -23.64 10.99 39.75
N VAL A 278 -22.35 11.17 39.53
CA VAL A 278 -21.82 12.12 38.55
C VAL A 278 -21.80 11.46 37.18
N LEU A 279 -22.70 11.89 36.30
CA LEU A 279 -22.79 11.45 34.93
C LEU A 279 -21.91 12.33 34.04
N ILE A 280 -20.98 11.69 33.35
CA ILE A 280 -20.10 12.33 32.37
C ILE A 280 -20.48 11.84 30.99
N GLU A 281 -20.53 12.76 30.04
CA GLU A 281 -20.63 12.46 28.62
C GLU A 281 -19.35 12.91 27.92
N GLY A 282 -18.80 12.07 27.05
CA GLY A 282 -17.65 12.46 26.23
C GLY A 282 -17.29 11.39 25.20
N PRO A 283 -16.18 11.61 24.46
CA PRO A 283 -15.63 10.62 23.54
C PRO A 283 -15.30 9.31 24.25
N VAL A 284 -15.45 8.18 23.54
CA VAL A 284 -15.20 6.83 24.07
C VAL A 284 -13.82 6.73 24.74
N GLU A 285 -12.77 7.29 24.12
CA GLU A 285 -11.42 7.28 24.67
C GLU A 285 -11.32 8.01 26.01
N GLY A 286 -11.96 9.17 26.14
CA GLY A 286 -12.00 9.93 27.40
C GLY A 286 -12.79 9.20 28.48
N VAL A 287 -13.89 8.56 28.10
CA VAL A 287 -14.72 7.76 29.02
C VAL A 287 -13.98 6.49 29.48
N GLU A 288 -13.25 5.81 28.59
CA GLU A 288 -12.42 4.66 28.97
C GLU A 288 -11.21 5.05 29.83
N ALA A 289 -10.63 6.25 29.63
CA ALA A 289 -9.59 6.77 30.52
C ALA A 289 -10.08 7.01 31.96
N LEU A 290 -11.35 7.41 32.11
CA LEU A 290 -12.02 7.53 33.41
C LEU A 290 -12.33 6.16 34.01
N ARG A 291 -12.87 5.23 33.20
CA ARG A 291 -13.20 3.86 33.63
C ARG A 291 -11.97 3.08 34.09
N SER A 292 -10.86 3.21 33.35
CA SER A 292 -9.58 2.58 33.68
C SER A 292 -8.84 3.26 34.85
N LYS A 293 -9.36 4.37 35.39
CA LYS A 293 -8.75 5.19 36.46
C LYS A 293 -7.37 5.74 36.09
N SER A 294 -7.04 5.81 34.81
CA SER A 294 -5.83 6.46 34.29
C SER A 294 -5.85 7.96 34.56
N THR A 295 -7.05 8.57 34.42
CA THR A 295 -7.32 9.93 34.87
C THR A 295 -8.26 9.88 36.07
N ARG A 296 -7.94 10.61 37.15
CA ARG A 296 -8.77 10.67 38.37
C ARG A 296 -9.34 12.07 38.53
N PRO A 297 -10.60 12.31 38.11
CA PRO A 297 -11.24 13.59 38.33
C PRO A 297 -11.39 13.83 39.84
N ARG A 298 -11.43 15.11 40.23
CA ARG A 298 -11.64 15.53 41.61
C ARG A 298 -12.68 16.64 41.64
N ALA A 299 -13.53 16.60 42.67
CA ALA A 299 -14.51 17.65 42.91
C ALA A 299 -13.87 18.72 43.81
N TYR A 300 -14.00 19.98 43.41
CA TYR A 300 -13.45 21.12 44.12
C TYR A 300 -14.56 22.11 44.47
N VAL A 301 -14.51 22.63 45.68
CA VAL A 301 -15.34 23.75 46.11
C VAL A 301 -14.41 24.94 46.34
N LEU A 302 -14.42 25.89 45.40
CA LEU A 302 -13.62 27.11 45.52
C LEU A 302 -14.34 28.06 46.46
N LEU A 303 -13.71 28.45 47.57
CA LEU A 303 -14.24 29.48 48.48
C LEU A 303 -13.47 30.78 48.29
N SER A 304 -14.21 31.85 47.99
CA SER A 304 -13.67 33.21 47.97
C SER A 304 -13.71 33.82 49.37
N PHE A 305 -12.98 34.92 49.57
CA PHE A 305 -13.00 35.68 50.83
C PHE A 305 -14.44 36.08 51.23
N GLU A 306 -15.23 36.55 50.27
CA GLU A 306 -16.62 36.93 50.51
C GLU A 306 -17.48 35.75 50.97
N ASP A 307 -17.22 34.53 50.46
CA ASP A 307 -17.94 33.33 50.88
C ASP A 307 -17.61 32.94 52.32
N LEU A 308 -16.33 33.09 52.69
CA LEU A 308 -15.83 32.79 54.03
C LEU A 308 -16.41 33.77 55.07
N GLU A 309 -16.34 35.08 54.79
CA GLU A 309 -16.93 36.11 55.67
C GLU A 309 -18.44 35.97 55.84
N ARG A 310 -19.14 35.61 54.75
CA ARG A 310 -20.60 35.38 54.79
C ARG A 310 -21.00 34.07 55.45
N GLY A 311 -20.05 33.15 55.67
CA GLY A 311 -20.34 31.82 56.19
C GLY A 311 -21.31 31.03 55.30
N VAL A 312 -21.04 31.00 53.98
CA VAL A 312 -21.88 30.30 53.01
C VAL A 312 -22.02 28.82 53.40
N SER A 313 -23.26 28.36 53.58
CA SER A 313 -23.56 27.00 54.03
C SER A 313 -23.65 25.96 52.89
N ALA A 314 -23.71 26.40 51.63
CA ALA A 314 -23.78 25.52 50.48
C ALA A 314 -23.16 26.16 49.24
N LYS A 315 -22.35 25.41 48.49
CA LYS A 315 -21.71 25.91 47.26
C LYS A 315 -21.61 24.84 46.17
N PRO A 316 -21.81 25.15 44.88
CA PRO A 316 -21.66 24.16 43.81
C PRO A 316 -20.22 23.66 43.70
N ALA A 317 -20.07 22.34 43.57
CA ALA A 317 -18.78 21.70 43.32
C ALA A 317 -18.43 21.74 41.83
N GLN A 318 -17.18 22.06 41.52
CA GLN A 318 -16.62 22.00 40.17
C GLN A 318 -15.75 20.76 40.02
N ILE A 319 -16.01 19.96 38.99
CA ILE A 319 -15.20 18.77 38.70
C ILE A 319 -14.06 19.19 37.78
N MET A 320 -12.82 19.01 38.25
CA MET A 320 -11.61 19.30 37.49
C MET A 320 -10.87 18.02 37.09
N ASN A 321 -9.92 18.15 36.18
CA ASN A 321 -9.13 17.04 35.60
C ASN A 321 -9.98 16.04 34.79
N LEU A 322 -10.94 16.54 34.03
CA LEU A 322 -11.64 15.74 33.03
C LEU A 322 -10.76 15.57 31.78
N PRO A 323 -10.77 14.38 31.14
CA PRO A 323 -10.15 14.19 29.83
C PRO A 323 -10.70 15.17 28.78
N PRO A 324 -9.92 15.50 27.75
CA PRO A 324 -10.36 16.41 26.69
C PRO A 324 -11.65 15.90 26.02
N GLY A 325 -12.63 16.78 25.88
CA GLY A 325 -13.94 16.46 25.28
C GLY A 325 -14.97 15.85 26.23
N CYS A 326 -14.60 15.49 27.46
CA CYS A 326 -15.57 15.05 28.48
C CYS A 326 -16.21 16.26 29.17
N ARG A 327 -17.53 16.18 29.43
CA ARG A 327 -18.31 17.17 30.17
C ARG A 327 -19.24 16.50 31.18
N VAL A 328 -19.56 17.22 32.24
CA VAL A 328 -20.54 16.78 33.24
C VAL A 328 -21.94 17.06 32.72
N VAL A 329 -22.81 16.05 32.72
CA VAL A 329 -24.22 16.15 32.31
C VAL A 329 -25.16 16.17 33.51
N SER A 330 -24.71 15.69 34.67
CA SER A 330 -25.50 15.75 35.90
C SER A 330 -25.88 17.20 36.27
N PRO A 331 -27.05 17.40 36.91
CA PRO A 331 -27.43 18.71 37.45
C PRO A 331 -26.38 19.21 38.45
N GLU A 332 -26.22 20.53 38.54
CA GLU A 332 -25.28 21.15 39.48
C GLU A 332 -25.49 20.60 40.90
N ARG A 333 -24.42 20.06 41.49
CA ARG A 333 -24.45 19.51 42.84
C ARG A 333 -23.84 20.50 43.80
N THR A 334 -24.63 20.89 44.79
CA THR A 334 -24.20 21.74 45.90
C THR A 334 -23.65 20.88 47.02
N VAL A 335 -22.57 21.34 47.64
CA VAL A 335 -21.94 20.73 48.81
C VAL A 335 -22.22 21.60 50.02
N GLY A 336 -22.73 20.98 51.09
CA GLY A 336 -22.93 21.58 52.41
C GLY A 336 -21.61 21.86 53.12
N LEU A 337 -21.49 23.08 53.67
CA LEU A 337 -20.28 23.57 54.31
C LEU A 337 -20.61 24.19 55.67
N ARG A 338 -19.72 24.00 56.63
CA ARG A 338 -19.71 24.71 57.90
C ARG A 338 -18.40 25.49 58.01
N ILE A 339 -18.51 26.80 57.97
CA ILE A 339 -17.38 27.73 58.01
C ILE A 339 -17.36 28.39 59.39
N SER A 340 -16.22 28.33 60.07
CA SER A 340 -15.99 29.00 61.35
C SER A 340 -14.62 29.66 61.35
N ARG A 341 -14.50 30.82 62.01
CA ARG A 341 -13.21 31.50 62.14
C ARG A 341 -12.41 30.82 63.26
N GLU A 342 -11.14 30.50 63.01
CA GLU A 342 -10.30 30.02 64.10
C GLU A 342 -10.08 31.16 65.10
N PRO A 343 -10.21 30.91 66.41
CA PRO A 343 -9.88 31.92 67.40
C PRO A 343 -8.38 32.19 67.26
N THR A 344 -8.03 33.38 66.75
CA THR A 344 -6.66 33.88 66.74
C THR A 344 -6.14 33.70 68.15
N THR A 345 -5.27 32.71 68.34
CA THR A 345 -4.65 32.48 69.64
C THR A 345 -3.69 33.62 69.81
N GLU A 346 -4.17 34.74 70.35
CA GLU A 346 -3.32 35.85 70.79
C GLU A 346 -2.29 35.21 71.71
N THR A 347 -1.08 35.06 71.16
CA THR A 347 0.08 34.61 71.89
C THR A 347 0.34 35.69 72.92
N SER A 348 -0.22 35.47 74.11
CA SER A 348 -0.02 36.34 75.27
C SER A 348 1.48 36.57 75.40
N PRO A 349 1.97 37.83 75.31
CA PRO A 349 3.39 38.09 75.31
C PRO A 349 3.98 37.55 76.61
N ALA A 350 4.96 36.65 76.45
CA ALA A 350 5.74 36.09 77.53
C ALA A 350 6.18 37.23 78.47
N GLN A 351 5.70 37.19 79.72
CA GLN A 351 6.23 38.03 80.78
C GLN A 351 7.75 37.78 80.85
N PRO A 352 8.60 38.82 80.73
CA PRO A 352 10.02 38.69 80.98
C PRO A 352 10.19 38.29 82.45
N GLY A 353 10.61 37.05 82.67
CA GLY A 353 11.08 36.59 83.96
C GLY A 353 12.46 37.17 84.26
N GLU A 354 12.59 37.59 85.52
CA GLU A 354 13.83 37.73 86.30
C GLU A 354 14.75 38.92 86.01
N ASP A 355 14.77 39.86 86.97
CA ASP A 355 16.01 40.12 87.69
C ASP A 355 15.72 40.62 89.12
N SER A 356 15.95 39.76 90.12
CA SER A 356 16.08 40.14 91.52
C SER A 356 17.13 39.24 92.15
N GLY A 357 18.30 39.83 92.44
CA GLY A 357 19.54 39.22 92.90
C GLY A 357 19.48 38.51 94.27
N PRO A 358 20.64 38.08 94.78
CA PRO A 358 21.62 39.02 95.35
C PRO A 358 23.04 38.99 94.76
#